data_AF-M1FGT5-F1
#
_entry.id   AF-M1FGT5-F1
#
_cell.length_a   1.000
_cell.length_b   1.000
_cell.length_c   1.000
_cell.angle_alpha   90.00
_cell.angle_beta   90.00
_cell.angle_gamma   90.00
#
_symmetry.space_group_name_H-M   'P 1'
#
loop_
_entity.id
_entity.type
_entity.pdbx_description
1 polymer ?
#
loop_
_entity_poly.entity_id
_entity_poly.type
_entity_poly.pdbx_seq_one_letter_code
_entity_poly.pdbx_strand_id
1 'polypeptide(L)'
;MNDALQSTIYGAINSTINSNIDSTIETNIDSTNERIHKGAHDSINDFLLCRTPQAWIDNALANQDLLLIDHAHCEKKAASTALSLMYRYVDNADLLHKMSRLAREELRHFEQVLALMTVRGISYCHLTPARYAAGLRAAVRSNDPGRLVDLLVIGAIIEARSCERFATLAPYLDIELSNFYNGLLKSEARHYRDYLALAVQANRGAVDDRVAVFLAIEQELIEQPDSEFRFHSGPLR
;
A
#
# COMPACT_ATOMS: atom_id res chain seq x y z
N MET A 1 -41.31 -38.44 -30.27
CA MET A 1 -41.34 -36.98 -30.56
C MET A 1 -41.22 -36.11 -29.30
N ASN A 2 -40.74 -36.65 -28.16
CA ASN A 2 -40.64 -35.92 -26.88
C ASN A 2 -39.19 -35.66 -26.40
N ASP A 3 -38.20 -36.45 -26.81
CA ASP A 3 -36.84 -36.32 -26.25
C ASP A 3 -36.01 -35.16 -26.84
N ALA A 4 -36.26 -34.78 -28.09
CA ALA A 4 -35.58 -33.66 -28.74
C ALA A 4 -36.01 -32.29 -28.18
N LEU A 5 -37.28 -32.15 -27.78
CA LEU A 5 -37.80 -30.92 -27.18
C LEU A 5 -37.33 -30.74 -25.72
N GLN A 6 -37.19 -31.82 -24.95
CA GLN A 6 -36.68 -31.74 -23.59
C GLN A 6 -35.18 -31.39 -23.55
N SER A 7 -34.36 -31.95 -24.45
CA SER A 7 -32.92 -31.67 -24.50
C SER A 7 -32.61 -30.20 -24.87
N THR A 8 -33.33 -29.63 -25.84
CA THR A 8 -33.11 -28.24 -26.27
C THR A 8 -33.56 -27.23 -25.19
N ILE A 9 -34.65 -27.51 -24.48
CA ILE A 9 -35.14 -26.63 -23.41
C ILE A 9 -34.21 -26.66 -22.19
N TYR A 10 -33.72 -27.84 -21.78
CA TYR A 10 -32.76 -27.95 -20.67
C TYR A 10 -31.40 -27.29 -20.99
N GLY A 11 -30.92 -27.39 -22.23
CA GLY A 11 -29.68 -26.73 -22.66
C GLY A 11 -29.78 -25.20 -22.65
N ALA A 12 -30.89 -24.63 -23.12
CA ALA A 12 -31.11 -23.19 -23.15
C ALA A 12 -31.31 -22.59 -21.74
N ILE A 13 -32.00 -23.31 -20.85
CA ILE A 13 -32.21 -22.88 -19.46
C ILE A 13 -30.89 -22.89 -18.69
N ASN A 14 -30.08 -23.94 -18.81
CA ASN A 14 -28.78 -24.02 -18.12
C ASN A 14 -27.77 -22.99 -18.66
N SER A 15 -27.76 -22.72 -19.97
CA SER A 15 -26.93 -21.66 -20.56
C SER A 15 -27.31 -20.28 -20.03
N THR A 16 -28.61 -19.98 -19.94
CA THR A 16 -29.12 -18.68 -19.47
C THR A 16 -28.94 -18.50 -17.96
N ILE A 17 -29.09 -19.58 -17.18
CA ILE A 17 -28.85 -19.56 -15.74
C ILE A 17 -27.36 -19.38 -15.43
N ASN A 18 -26.47 -20.08 -16.12
CA ASN A 18 -25.03 -19.93 -15.90
C ASN A 18 -24.53 -18.53 -16.35
N SER A 19 -25.00 -18.00 -17.47
CA SER A 19 -24.63 -16.64 -17.89
C SER A 19 -25.14 -15.55 -16.93
N ASN A 20 -26.33 -15.75 -16.35
CA ASN A 20 -26.90 -14.82 -15.38
C ASN A 20 -26.24 -14.95 -14.00
N ILE A 21 -25.81 -16.15 -13.60
CA ILE A 21 -25.08 -16.36 -12.34
C ILE A 21 -23.65 -15.77 -12.45
N ASP A 22 -22.93 -16.01 -13.55
CA ASP A 22 -21.59 -15.44 -13.75
C ASP A 22 -21.62 -13.91 -13.81
N SER A 23 -22.56 -13.32 -14.56
CA SER A 23 -22.71 -11.85 -14.61
C SER A 23 -23.18 -11.23 -13.29
N THR A 24 -24.01 -11.93 -12.51
CA THR A 24 -24.45 -11.46 -11.18
C THR A 24 -23.35 -11.63 -10.12
N ILE A 25 -22.47 -12.63 -10.24
CA ILE A 25 -21.32 -12.82 -9.36
C ILE A 25 -20.22 -11.81 -9.68
N GLU A 26 -19.88 -11.59 -10.95
CA GLU A 26 -18.88 -10.59 -11.37
C GLU A 26 -19.30 -9.16 -10.96
N THR A 27 -20.55 -8.78 -11.19
CA THR A 27 -21.07 -7.45 -10.78
C THR A 27 -21.16 -7.27 -9.26
N ASN A 28 -21.42 -8.35 -8.50
CA ASN A 28 -21.39 -8.29 -7.03
C ASN A 28 -19.96 -8.26 -6.47
N ILE A 29 -19.00 -8.91 -7.12
CA ILE A 29 -17.58 -8.85 -6.72
C ILE A 29 -17.02 -7.45 -6.99
N ASP A 30 -17.29 -6.86 -8.16
CA ASP A 30 -16.84 -5.50 -8.50
C ASP A 30 -17.45 -4.46 -7.57
N SER A 31 -18.77 -4.50 -7.32
CA SER A 31 -19.42 -3.53 -6.42
C SER A 31 -19.04 -3.70 -4.94
N THR A 32 -18.72 -4.93 -4.51
CA THR A 32 -18.23 -5.19 -3.15
C THR A 32 -16.77 -4.76 -3.01
N ASN A 33 -15.94 -5.01 -4.02
CA ASN A 33 -14.56 -4.51 -4.06
C ASN A 33 -14.56 -2.99 -4.09
N GLU A 34 -15.36 -2.33 -4.95
CA GLU A 34 -15.50 -0.87 -4.98
C GLU A 34 -15.90 -0.29 -3.61
N ARG A 35 -16.86 -0.90 -2.91
CA ARG A 35 -17.26 -0.46 -1.56
C ARG A 35 -16.16 -0.66 -0.51
N ILE A 36 -15.44 -1.78 -0.57
CA ILE A 36 -14.32 -2.06 0.34
C ILE A 36 -13.15 -1.10 0.05
N HIS A 37 -12.84 -0.85 -1.23
CA HIS A 37 -11.83 0.11 -1.67
C HIS A 37 -12.21 1.52 -1.24
N LYS A 38 -13.46 1.94 -1.45
CA LYS A 38 -13.96 3.25 -1.02
C LYS A 38 -13.92 3.42 0.50
N GLY A 39 -14.39 2.43 1.27
CA GLY A 39 -14.38 2.49 2.73
C GLY A 39 -12.97 2.46 3.35
N ALA A 40 -12.02 1.73 2.74
CA ALA A 40 -10.63 1.75 3.18
C ALA A 40 -9.94 3.08 2.82
N HIS A 41 -10.20 3.60 1.62
CA HIS A 41 -9.66 4.87 1.14
C HIS A 41 -10.17 6.06 1.97
N ASP A 42 -11.47 6.11 2.28
CA ASP A 42 -12.06 7.17 3.12
C ASP A 42 -11.43 7.19 4.52
N SER A 43 -11.16 6.01 5.12
CA SER A 43 -10.50 5.92 6.44
C SER A 43 -9.02 6.35 6.45
N ILE A 44 -8.31 6.22 5.32
CA ILE A 44 -6.90 6.63 5.19
C ILE A 44 -6.80 8.14 4.96
N ASN A 45 -7.75 8.67 4.21
CA ASN A 45 -7.84 10.10 3.93
C ASN A 45 -8.16 10.93 5.18
N ASP A 46 -8.90 10.35 6.11
CA ASP A 46 -9.16 10.97 7.41
C ASP A 46 -7.95 10.84 8.37
N PHE A 47 -7.04 9.90 8.10
CA PHE A 47 -5.83 9.68 8.89
C PHE A 47 -4.67 10.59 8.47
N LEU A 48 -4.46 10.82 7.17
CA LEU A 48 -3.39 11.68 6.65
C LEU A 48 -3.80 13.16 6.65
N LEU A 49 -2.88 14.07 6.97
CA LEU A 49 -3.18 15.51 7.07
C LEU A 49 -3.23 16.24 5.72
N CYS A 50 -2.69 15.64 4.67
CA CYS A 50 -2.69 16.21 3.33
C CYS A 50 -2.90 15.14 2.26
N ARG A 51 -3.45 15.56 1.13
CA ARG A 51 -3.54 14.75 -0.08
C ARG A 51 -2.21 14.75 -0.81
N THR A 52 -1.99 13.74 -1.65
CA THR A 52 -0.89 13.77 -2.61
C THR A 52 -1.04 15.00 -3.53
N PRO A 53 -0.04 15.90 -3.60
CA PRO A 53 -0.12 17.08 -4.45
C PRO A 53 -0.21 16.72 -5.94
N GLN A 54 -1.01 17.47 -6.71
CA GLN A 54 -1.12 17.25 -8.16
C GLN A 54 0.24 17.31 -8.88
N ALA A 55 1.11 18.23 -8.47
CA ALA A 55 2.45 18.33 -9.04
C ALA A 55 3.27 17.04 -8.86
N TRP A 56 3.09 16.31 -7.76
CA TRP A 56 3.73 15.00 -7.57
C TRP A 56 3.16 13.94 -8.53
N ILE A 57 1.85 13.97 -8.81
CA ILE A 57 1.21 13.09 -9.81
C ILE A 57 1.82 13.37 -11.19
N ASP A 58 1.93 14.64 -11.57
CA ASP A 58 2.51 15.05 -12.85
C ASP A 58 3.98 14.59 -12.94
N ASN A 59 4.75 14.70 -11.84
CA ASN A 59 6.11 14.17 -11.78
C ASN A 59 6.15 12.64 -11.92
N ALA A 60 5.21 11.92 -11.30
CA ALA A 60 5.14 10.46 -11.38
C ALA A 60 4.82 9.99 -12.80
N LEU A 61 3.89 10.64 -13.49
CA LEU A 61 3.54 10.34 -14.88
C LEU A 61 4.70 10.60 -15.84
N ALA A 62 5.50 11.63 -15.58
CA ALA A 62 6.70 11.95 -16.35
C ALA A 62 7.90 11.02 -16.06
N ASN A 63 7.88 10.26 -14.95
CA ASN A 63 9.03 9.48 -14.47
C ASN A 63 8.66 8.04 -14.05
N GLN A 64 7.80 7.37 -14.81
CA GLN A 64 7.27 6.04 -14.44
C GLN A 64 8.36 4.97 -14.25
N ASP A 65 9.45 5.01 -15.02
CA ASP A 65 10.57 4.08 -14.83
C ASP A 65 11.21 4.23 -13.45
N LEU A 66 11.48 5.48 -13.06
CA LEU A 66 12.03 5.81 -11.75
C LEU A 66 11.05 5.50 -10.62
N LEU A 67 9.75 5.73 -10.84
CA LEU A 67 8.68 5.35 -9.93
C LEU A 67 8.73 3.85 -9.62
N LEU A 68 8.81 3.01 -10.65
CA LEU A 68 8.82 1.55 -10.48
C LEU A 68 10.11 1.05 -9.83
N ILE A 69 11.26 1.63 -10.17
CA ILE A 69 12.53 1.28 -9.52
C ILE A 69 12.46 1.62 -8.03
N ASP A 70 11.99 2.82 -7.66
CA ASP A 70 11.89 3.21 -6.25
C ASP A 70 10.80 2.45 -5.50
N HIS A 71 9.68 2.14 -6.16
CA HIS A 71 8.64 1.27 -5.62
C HIS A 71 9.22 -0.10 -5.23
N ALA A 72 9.95 -0.76 -6.14
CA ALA A 72 10.65 -2.01 -5.82
C ALA A 72 11.61 -1.87 -4.63
N HIS A 73 12.33 -0.75 -4.52
CA HIS A 73 13.15 -0.49 -3.33
C HIS A 73 12.31 -0.33 -2.06
N CYS A 74 11.15 0.33 -2.12
CA CYS A 74 10.25 0.51 -0.99
C CYS A 74 9.77 -0.83 -0.45
N GLU A 75 9.31 -1.74 -1.31
CA GLU A 75 8.87 -3.09 -0.91
C GLU A 75 9.99 -3.86 -0.19
N LYS A 76 11.19 -3.86 -0.77
CA LYS A 76 12.37 -4.49 -0.15
C LYS A 76 12.75 -3.84 1.19
N LYS A 77 12.63 -2.51 1.30
CA LYS A 77 12.90 -1.76 2.55
C LYS A 77 11.84 -2.05 3.62
N ALA A 78 10.58 -2.22 3.24
CA ALA A 78 9.49 -2.59 4.15
C ALA A 78 9.74 -3.99 4.74
N ALA A 79 10.04 -4.98 3.90
CA ALA A 79 10.46 -6.31 4.35
C ALA A 79 11.68 -6.27 5.29
N SER A 80 12.72 -5.51 4.93
CA SER A 80 13.93 -5.36 5.75
C SER A 80 13.64 -4.69 7.11
N THR A 81 12.72 -3.72 7.14
CA THR A 81 12.29 -3.06 8.38
C THR A 81 11.56 -4.04 9.29
N ALA A 82 10.64 -4.84 8.74
CA ALA A 82 9.93 -5.87 9.49
C ALA A 82 10.89 -6.91 10.09
N LEU A 83 11.87 -7.40 9.32
CA LEU A 83 12.91 -8.29 9.83
C LEU A 83 13.74 -7.63 10.94
N SER A 84 14.10 -6.35 10.79
CA SER A 84 14.84 -5.60 11.81
C SER A 84 14.07 -5.48 13.12
N LEU A 85 12.75 -5.25 13.06
CA LEU A 85 11.88 -5.24 14.23
C LEU A 85 11.83 -6.62 14.90
N MET A 86 11.73 -7.70 14.13
CA MET A 86 11.74 -9.06 14.65
C MET A 86 13.04 -9.41 15.39
N TYR A 87 14.20 -9.00 14.86
CA TYR A 87 15.48 -9.24 15.53
C TYR A 87 15.61 -8.46 16.84
N ARG A 88 15.03 -7.28 16.92
CA ARG A 88 15.16 -6.39 18.09
C ARG A 88 14.15 -6.71 19.20
N TYR A 89 12.92 -7.09 18.84
CA TYR A 89 11.79 -7.19 19.76
C TYR A 89 11.30 -8.64 19.89
N VAL A 90 12.19 -9.53 20.32
CA VAL A 90 12.00 -10.99 20.33
C VAL A 90 10.93 -11.48 21.31
N ASP A 91 10.67 -10.73 22.38
CA ASP A 91 9.72 -11.15 23.43
C ASP A 91 8.25 -10.79 23.10
N ASN A 92 8.01 -10.12 21.96
CA ASN A 92 6.67 -9.74 21.51
C ASN A 92 6.16 -10.69 20.43
N ALA A 93 5.51 -11.78 20.84
CA ALA A 93 5.02 -12.82 19.93
C ALA A 93 4.07 -12.30 18.84
N ASP A 94 3.16 -11.36 19.16
CA ASP A 94 2.24 -10.81 18.16
C ASP A 94 2.98 -9.96 17.11
N LEU A 95 3.95 -9.15 17.55
CA LEU A 95 4.84 -8.42 16.65
C LEU A 95 5.61 -9.39 15.74
N LEU A 96 6.18 -10.46 16.28
CA LEU A 96 6.90 -11.45 15.49
C LEU A 96 6.03 -12.08 14.40
N HIS A 97 4.80 -12.47 14.75
CA HIS A 97 3.86 -13.05 13.79
C HIS A 97 3.43 -12.05 12.72
N LYS A 98 3.07 -10.83 13.09
CA LYS A 98 2.64 -9.78 12.15
C LYS A 98 3.80 -9.35 11.23
N MET A 99 4.98 -9.09 11.77
CA MET A 99 6.15 -8.69 10.98
C MET A 99 6.64 -9.80 10.04
N SER A 100 6.59 -11.07 10.45
CA SER A 100 6.93 -12.20 9.57
C SER A 100 5.95 -12.34 8.40
N ARG A 101 4.65 -12.09 8.63
CA ARG A 101 3.64 -12.08 7.57
C ARG A 101 3.85 -10.91 6.62
N LEU A 102 4.05 -9.71 7.16
CA LEU A 102 4.32 -8.49 6.40
C LEU A 102 5.54 -8.68 5.52
N ALA A 103 6.68 -9.09 6.08
CA ALA A 103 7.93 -9.26 5.33
C ALA A 103 7.79 -10.20 4.12
N ARG A 104 7.04 -11.31 4.25
CA ARG A 104 6.79 -12.22 3.11
C ARG A 104 5.88 -11.61 2.06
N GLU A 105 4.91 -10.81 2.49
CA GLU A 105 4.00 -10.14 1.58
C GLU A 105 4.70 -9.04 0.78
N GLU A 106 5.54 -8.21 1.41
CA GLU A 106 6.30 -7.18 0.68
C GLU A 106 7.36 -7.77 -0.24
N LEU A 107 7.96 -8.92 0.11
CA LEU A 107 8.85 -9.61 -0.82
C LEU A 107 8.10 -10.14 -2.05
N ARG A 108 6.83 -10.54 -1.88
CA ARG A 108 5.97 -10.89 -3.02
C ARG A 108 5.60 -9.64 -3.84
N HIS A 109 5.28 -8.51 -3.22
CA HIS A 109 5.06 -7.24 -3.94
C HIS A 109 6.32 -6.84 -4.73
N PHE A 110 7.49 -6.90 -4.10
CA PHE A 110 8.77 -6.67 -4.73
C PHE A 110 8.96 -7.54 -5.99
N GLU A 111 8.72 -8.85 -5.90
CA GLU A 111 8.79 -9.76 -7.04
C GLU A 111 7.81 -9.37 -8.17
N GLN A 112 6.59 -8.95 -7.82
CA GLN A 112 5.60 -8.47 -8.79
C GLN A 112 6.05 -7.19 -9.49
N VAL A 113 6.63 -6.22 -8.75
CA VAL A 113 7.19 -5.00 -9.35
C VAL A 113 8.34 -5.35 -10.30
N LEU A 114 9.25 -6.27 -9.92
CA LEU A 114 10.34 -6.70 -10.79
C LEU A 114 9.83 -7.38 -12.08
N ALA A 115 8.78 -8.18 -11.99
CA ALA A 115 8.15 -8.79 -13.16
C ALA A 115 7.59 -7.72 -14.10
N LEU A 116 6.90 -6.71 -13.56
CA LEU A 116 6.36 -5.59 -14.32
C LEU A 116 7.48 -4.76 -14.99
N MET A 117 8.54 -4.46 -14.24
CA MET A 117 9.72 -3.76 -14.77
C MET A 117 10.35 -4.54 -15.92
N THR A 118 10.44 -5.87 -15.80
CA THR A 118 10.99 -6.74 -16.85
C THR A 118 10.18 -6.66 -18.14
N VAL A 119 8.84 -6.73 -18.05
CA VAL A 119 7.94 -6.60 -19.20
C VAL A 119 8.07 -5.22 -19.87
N ARG A 120 8.37 -4.19 -19.08
CA ARG A 120 8.54 -2.80 -19.54
C ARG A 120 9.97 -2.45 -19.97
N GLY A 121 10.91 -3.40 -19.91
CA GLY A 121 12.31 -3.15 -20.27
C GLY A 121 13.07 -2.25 -19.28
N ILE A 122 12.56 -2.09 -18.06
CA ILE A 122 13.13 -1.24 -17.02
C ILE A 122 14.15 -2.06 -16.21
N SER A 123 15.38 -1.56 -16.12
CA SER A 123 16.44 -2.20 -15.33
C SER A 123 16.39 -1.76 -13.87
N TYR A 124 16.39 -2.73 -12.94
CA TYR A 124 16.53 -2.45 -11.52
C TYR A 124 17.94 -1.94 -11.21
N CYS A 125 18.05 -0.72 -10.68
CA CYS A 125 19.32 -0.08 -10.36
C CYS A 125 19.32 0.52 -8.95
N HIS A 126 20.49 0.96 -8.48
CA HIS A 126 20.57 1.68 -7.20
C HIS A 126 20.08 3.11 -7.35
N LEU A 127 19.32 3.57 -6.35
CA LEU A 127 18.90 4.95 -6.20
C LEU A 127 19.54 5.56 -4.95
N THR A 128 19.75 6.87 -4.98
CA THR A 128 20.16 7.62 -3.78
C THR A 128 19.03 7.60 -2.74
N PRO A 129 19.37 7.59 -1.44
CA PRO A 129 18.36 7.60 -0.37
C PRO A 129 17.53 8.89 -0.38
N ALA A 130 16.21 8.73 -0.39
CA ALA A 130 15.24 9.83 -0.27
C ALA A 130 15.15 10.36 1.16
N ARG A 131 14.76 11.64 1.32
CA ARG A 131 14.62 12.27 2.65
C ARG A 131 13.45 11.75 3.49
N TYR A 132 12.38 11.26 2.89
CA TYR A 132 11.10 10.98 3.56
C TYR A 132 11.23 10.11 4.82
N ALA A 133 11.68 8.87 4.65
CA ALA A 133 11.73 7.90 5.74
C ALA A 133 12.84 8.24 6.76
N ALA A 134 13.84 9.02 6.37
CA ALA A 134 14.87 9.54 7.27
C ALA A 134 14.35 10.72 8.11
N GLY A 135 13.57 11.62 7.49
CA GLY A 135 12.93 12.76 8.15
C GLY A 135 11.98 12.32 9.26
N LEU A 136 11.14 11.33 8.99
CA LEU A 136 10.29 10.71 10.03
C LEU A 136 11.14 10.10 11.15
N ARG A 137 12.20 9.36 10.81
CA ARG A 137 13.06 8.69 11.80
C ARG A 137 13.85 9.65 12.68
N ALA A 138 14.05 10.91 12.27
CA ALA A 138 14.77 11.90 13.05
C ALA A 138 14.06 12.25 14.38
N ALA A 139 12.73 12.11 14.45
CA ALA A 139 11.94 12.39 15.65
C ALA A 139 11.66 11.16 16.53
N VAL A 140 12.31 10.02 16.23
CA VAL A 140 12.15 8.76 16.99
C VAL A 140 12.84 8.86 18.34
N ARG A 141 12.11 8.53 19.41
CA ARG A 141 12.66 8.42 20.77
C ARG A 141 13.75 7.36 20.86
N SER A 142 14.76 7.59 21.70
CA SER A 142 15.91 6.69 21.82
C SER A 142 15.63 5.45 22.66
N ASN A 143 14.73 5.54 23.64
CA ASN A 143 14.49 4.50 24.66
C ASN A 143 13.19 3.74 24.41
N ASP A 144 13.19 2.43 24.66
CA ASP A 144 12.00 1.60 24.67
C ASP A 144 11.15 1.84 25.95
N PRO A 145 9.81 1.70 25.88
CA PRO A 145 9.01 1.30 24.72
C PRO A 145 8.76 2.43 23.72
N GLY A 146 9.13 3.68 24.05
CA GLY A 146 8.84 4.84 23.21
C GLY A 146 9.41 4.75 21.80
N ARG A 147 10.62 4.20 21.66
CA ARG A 147 11.26 3.91 20.37
C ARG A 147 10.42 2.96 19.52
N LEU A 148 10.00 1.83 20.09
CA LEU A 148 9.16 0.85 19.39
C LEU A 148 7.84 1.48 18.93
N VAL A 149 7.16 2.20 19.83
CA VAL A 149 5.90 2.90 19.51
C VAL A 149 6.10 3.84 18.33
N ASP A 150 7.16 4.64 18.34
CA ASP A 150 7.44 5.60 17.26
C ASP A 150 7.73 4.89 15.93
N LEU A 151 8.51 3.81 15.93
CA LEU A 151 8.80 3.04 14.72
C LEU A 151 7.54 2.41 14.12
N LEU A 152 6.61 1.92 14.97
CA LEU A 152 5.35 1.34 14.53
C LEU A 152 4.39 2.42 14.00
N VAL A 153 4.32 3.58 14.64
CA VAL A 153 3.53 4.72 14.13
C VAL A 153 4.06 5.20 12.78
N ILE A 154 5.38 5.31 12.63
CA ILE A 154 6.01 5.64 11.34
C ILE A 154 5.65 4.59 10.29
N GLY A 155 5.72 3.30 10.63
CA GLY A 155 5.27 2.21 9.74
C GLY A 155 3.84 2.45 9.26
N ALA A 156 2.90 2.66 10.18
CA ALA A 156 1.50 2.93 9.85
C ALA A 156 1.33 4.11 8.87
N ILE A 157 2.06 5.21 9.10
CA ILE A 157 2.01 6.40 8.25
C ILE A 157 2.57 6.12 6.85
N ILE A 158 3.66 5.37 6.74
CA ILE A 158 4.26 5.01 5.44
C ILE A 158 3.27 4.17 4.63
N GLU A 159 2.68 3.13 5.21
CA GLU A 159 1.69 2.27 4.53
C GLU A 159 0.43 3.06 4.13
N ALA A 160 -0.04 3.96 5.01
CA ALA A 160 -1.18 4.82 4.71
C ALA A 160 -0.90 5.75 3.52
N ARG A 161 0.28 6.39 3.48
CA ARG A 161 0.68 7.24 2.35
C ARG A 161 0.87 6.44 1.07
N SER A 162 1.46 5.24 1.14
CA SER A 162 1.60 4.35 -0.01
C SER A 162 0.23 4.03 -0.61
N CYS A 163 -0.72 3.61 0.23
CA CYS A 163 -2.09 3.32 -0.18
C CYS A 163 -2.77 4.54 -0.84
N GLU A 164 -2.64 5.74 -0.26
CA GLU A 164 -3.22 6.96 -0.83
C GLU A 164 -2.59 7.35 -2.18
N ARG A 165 -1.27 7.18 -2.33
CA ARG A 165 -0.56 7.42 -3.60
C ARG A 165 -0.94 6.42 -4.68
N PHE A 166 -1.01 5.14 -4.36
CA PHE A 166 -1.47 4.12 -5.31
C PHE A 166 -2.88 4.43 -5.82
N ALA A 167 -3.81 4.71 -4.90
CA ALA A 167 -5.20 5.01 -5.25
C ALA A 167 -5.33 6.29 -6.08
N THR A 168 -4.57 7.33 -5.73
CA THR A 168 -4.60 8.62 -6.41
C THR A 168 -3.96 8.55 -7.80
N LEU A 169 -2.90 7.76 -7.97
CA LEU A 169 -2.18 7.68 -9.23
C LEU A 169 -2.83 6.71 -10.23
N ALA A 170 -3.44 5.61 -9.75
CA ALA A 170 -3.99 4.55 -10.60
C ALA A 170 -4.93 5.03 -11.74
N PRO A 171 -5.81 6.03 -11.57
CA PRO A 171 -6.67 6.52 -12.66
C PRO A 171 -5.93 7.14 -13.86
N TYR A 172 -4.67 7.51 -13.69
CA TYR A 172 -3.85 8.18 -14.71
C TYR A 172 -2.88 7.24 -15.43
N LEU A 173 -2.82 5.97 -15.02
CA LEU A 173 -1.88 4.98 -15.53
C LEU A 173 -2.50 4.14 -16.65
N ASP A 174 -1.66 3.44 -17.41
CA ASP A 174 -2.14 2.39 -18.31
C ASP A 174 -2.85 1.27 -17.54
N ILE A 175 -3.68 0.50 -18.25
CA ILE A 175 -4.56 -0.50 -17.63
C ILE A 175 -3.82 -1.54 -16.79
N GLU A 176 -2.62 -1.96 -17.20
CA GLU A 176 -1.86 -2.99 -16.50
C GLU A 176 -1.33 -2.44 -15.17
N LEU A 177 -0.69 -1.28 -15.20
CA LEU A 177 -0.12 -0.65 -14.01
C LEU A 177 -1.22 -0.14 -13.07
N SER A 178 -2.32 0.37 -13.61
CA SER A 178 -3.51 0.77 -12.85
C SER A 178 -4.11 -0.42 -12.07
N ASN A 179 -4.30 -1.56 -12.74
CA ASN A 179 -4.80 -2.78 -12.09
C ASN A 179 -3.84 -3.29 -11.03
N PHE A 180 -2.53 -3.25 -11.29
CA PHE A 180 -1.52 -3.64 -10.32
C PHE A 180 -1.59 -2.77 -9.05
N TYR A 181 -1.60 -1.44 -9.19
CA TYR A 181 -1.67 -0.53 -8.03
C TYR A 181 -2.99 -0.64 -7.26
N ASN A 182 -4.12 -0.81 -7.95
CA ASN A 182 -5.41 -1.08 -7.29
C ASN A 182 -5.38 -2.40 -6.49
N GLY A 183 -4.68 -3.42 -7.00
CA GLY A 183 -4.50 -4.71 -6.33
C GLY A 183 -3.73 -4.62 -5.01
N LEU A 184 -2.83 -3.63 -4.86
CA LEU A 184 -2.05 -3.43 -3.63
C LEU A 184 -2.85 -2.76 -2.51
N LEU A 185 -3.87 -1.95 -2.83
CA LEU A 185 -4.58 -1.12 -1.84
C LEU A 185 -5.08 -1.89 -0.61
N LYS A 186 -5.53 -3.14 -0.80
CA LYS A 186 -6.06 -3.96 0.29
C LYS A 186 -4.97 -4.44 1.26
N SER A 187 -3.77 -4.76 0.76
CA SER A 187 -2.63 -5.11 1.62
C SER A 187 -2.14 -3.89 2.38
N GLU A 188 -1.89 -2.78 1.68
CA GLU A 188 -1.39 -1.53 2.28
C GLU A 188 -2.31 -1.04 3.41
N ALA A 189 -3.63 -1.00 3.15
CA ALA A 189 -4.61 -0.59 4.17
C ALA A 189 -4.64 -1.53 5.38
N ARG A 190 -4.32 -2.82 5.19
CA ARG A 190 -4.20 -3.78 6.30
C ARG A 190 -2.89 -3.57 7.05
N HIS A 191 -1.77 -3.38 6.36
CA HIS A 191 -0.47 -3.14 6.98
C HIS A 191 -0.48 -1.88 7.83
N TYR A 192 -1.06 -0.79 7.33
CA TYR A 192 -1.35 0.43 8.08
C TYR A 192 -2.03 0.13 9.43
N ARG A 193 -3.14 -0.62 9.40
CA ARG A 193 -3.91 -0.96 10.61
C ARG A 193 -3.14 -1.87 11.56
N ASP A 194 -2.40 -2.84 11.01
CA ASP A 194 -1.59 -3.76 11.80
C ASP A 194 -0.46 -3.03 12.54
N TYR A 195 0.23 -2.09 11.88
CA TYR A 195 1.22 -1.24 12.52
C TYR A 195 0.62 -0.38 13.63
N LEU A 196 -0.53 0.27 13.38
CA LEU A 196 -1.18 1.13 14.38
C LEU A 196 -1.66 0.33 15.60
N ALA A 197 -2.21 -0.87 15.37
CA ALA A 197 -2.62 -1.78 16.45
C ALA A 197 -1.42 -2.23 17.31
N LEU A 198 -0.30 -2.58 16.67
CA LEU A 198 0.94 -2.91 17.38
C LEU A 198 1.47 -1.72 18.18
N ALA A 199 1.36 -0.48 17.66
CA ALA A 199 1.79 0.72 18.35
C ALA A 199 0.98 0.95 19.64
N VAL A 200 -0.36 0.82 19.56
CA VAL A 200 -1.26 0.91 20.72
C VAL A 200 -0.92 -0.15 21.78
N GLN A 201 -0.68 -1.39 21.34
CA GLN A 201 -0.27 -2.47 22.24
C GLN A 201 1.08 -2.18 22.91
N ALA A 202 2.08 -1.73 22.15
CA ALA A 202 3.39 -1.40 22.67
C ALA A 202 3.35 -0.22 23.66
N ASN A 203 2.47 0.76 23.42
CA ASN A 203 2.26 1.90 24.30
C ASN A 203 1.40 1.57 25.53
N ARG A 204 0.68 0.44 25.50
CA ARG A 204 -0.35 0.07 26.49
C ARG A 204 -1.44 1.14 26.62
N GLY A 205 -1.77 1.78 25.51
CA GLY A 205 -2.71 2.89 25.49
C GLY A 205 -2.70 3.65 24.17
N ALA A 206 -3.47 4.74 24.15
CA ALA A 206 -3.60 5.66 23.02
C ALA A 206 -2.24 6.14 22.49
N VAL A 207 -2.13 6.33 21.17
CA VAL A 207 -0.90 6.81 20.51
C VAL A 207 -1.13 8.11 19.73
N ASP A 208 -2.30 8.73 19.91
CA ASP A 208 -2.79 9.91 19.19
C ASP A 208 -1.77 11.07 19.22
N ASP A 209 -1.15 11.34 20.37
CA ASP A 209 -0.12 12.38 20.50
C ASP A 209 1.10 12.10 19.62
N ARG A 210 1.50 10.82 19.50
CA ARG A 210 2.64 10.43 18.65
C ARG A 210 2.26 10.43 17.18
N VAL A 211 1.05 9.94 16.86
CA VAL A 211 0.47 10.01 15.52
C VAL A 211 0.44 11.47 15.04
N ALA A 212 -0.08 12.39 15.85
CA ALA A 212 -0.15 13.82 15.52
C ALA A 212 1.25 14.42 15.25
N VAL A 213 2.25 14.10 16.06
CA VAL A 213 3.63 14.56 15.84
C VAL A 213 4.18 14.07 14.51
N PHE A 214 4.04 12.78 14.20
CA PHE A 214 4.61 12.23 12.97
C PHE A 214 3.82 12.62 11.73
N LEU A 215 2.51 12.79 11.82
CA LEU A 215 1.68 13.28 10.72
C LEU A 215 2.02 14.73 10.36
N ALA A 216 2.32 15.59 11.34
CA ALA A 216 2.77 16.96 11.05
C ALA A 216 4.11 16.98 10.29
N ILE A 217 5.06 16.12 10.68
CA ILE A 217 6.32 15.94 9.96
C ILE A 217 6.07 15.38 8.56
N GLU A 218 5.19 14.39 8.45
CA GLU A 218 4.86 13.74 7.19
C GLU A 218 4.25 14.71 6.19
N GLN A 219 3.30 15.54 6.63
CA GLN A 219 2.68 16.57 5.80
C GLN A 219 3.75 17.50 5.21
N GLU A 220 4.69 17.98 6.02
CA GLU A 220 5.78 18.83 5.53
C GLU A 220 6.65 18.10 4.49
N LEU A 221 6.96 16.83 4.71
CA LEU A 221 7.74 16.03 3.78
C LEU A 221 7.01 15.80 2.44
N ILE A 222 5.68 15.68 2.47
CA ILE A 222 4.85 15.44 1.28
C ILE A 222 4.58 16.73 0.50
N GLU A 223 4.40 17.86 1.18
CA GLU A 223 4.02 19.13 0.54
C GLU A 223 5.23 19.95 0.09
N GLN A 224 6.37 19.87 0.79
CA GLN A 224 7.54 20.68 0.46
C GLN A 224 8.28 20.17 -0.78
N PRO A 225 8.82 21.06 -1.63
CA PRO A 225 9.54 20.66 -2.82
C PRO A 225 10.79 19.82 -2.55
N ASP A 226 10.99 18.77 -3.34
CA ASP A 226 12.15 17.89 -3.34
C ASP A 226 13.04 18.12 -4.57
N SER A 227 14.31 17.73 -4.45
CA SER A 227 15.27 17.79 -5.57
C SER A 227 15.30 16.52 -6.41
N GLU A 228 14.70 15.43 -5.93
CA GLU A 228 14.68 14.15 -6.61
C GLU A 228 13.30 13.50 -6.49
N PHE A 229 12.87 12.84 -7.57
CA PHE A 229 11.59 12.16 -7.59
C PHE A 229 11.72 10.75 -7.00
N ARG A 230 10.84 10.44 -6.06
CA ARG A 230 10.72 9.16 -5.35
C ARG A 230 9.25 8.87 -5.03
N PHE A 231 8.94 7.61 -4.79
CA PHE A 231 7.58 7.15 -4.46
C PHE A 231 7.02 7.87 -3.22
N HIS A 232 7.84 8.28 -2.26
CA HIS A 232 7.45 9.09 -1.09
C HIS A 232 8.04 10.52 -1.07
N SER A 233 8.56 11.04 -2.19
CA SER A 233 9.07 12.44 -2.27
C SER A 233 7.93 13.47 -2.24
N GLY A 234 8.24 14.72 -1.89
CA GLY A 234 7.40 15.86 -2.26
C GLY A 234 7.47 16.18 -3.76
N PRO A 235 6.76 17.22 -4.25
CA PRO A 235 6.84 17.63 -5.66
C PRO A 235 8.26 18.07 -6.04
N LEU A 236 8.68 17.83 -7.28
CA LEU A 236 9.95 18.37 -7.78
C LEU A 236 9.90 19.91 -7.81
N ARG A 237 11.06 20.53 -7.53
CA ARG A 237 11.28 21.98 -7.69
C ARG A 237 11.16 22.46 -9.13
#